data_AF-A0AAD3E546-F1
#
_entry.id   AF-A0AAD3E546-F1
#
_cell.length_a   1.000
_cell.length_b   1.000
_cell.length_c   1.000
_cell.angle_alpha   90.00
_cell.angle_beta   90.00
_cell.angle_gamma   90.00
#
_symmetry.space_group_name_H-M   'P 1'
#
loop_
_entity.id
_entity.type
_entity.pdbx_description
1 polymer ?
#
loop_
_entity_poly.entity_id
_entity_poly.type
_entity_poly.pdbx_seq_one_letter_code
_entity_poly.pdbx_strand_id
1 'polypeptide(L)'
;VAAALRSIAPRLGDAEVSPALDFLIGRGLADEEEKVREEMVAAGMSILDCHGAVHAPRLLPLFESHLDRKGGVREEEERFDLVREGVVVLLGTIARHLPPADPKRSAALDLLLGVLGTPSESVQRSVANCLPPLVAPLAANTEYTQGLVDRLLKQLTSGGSYGERRGAAFGIAGVVKGLGISAMRNFNIMESLKAAVE
;
A
#
# COMPACT_ATOMS: atom_id res chain seq x y z
N VAL A 1 11.55 2.87 19.33
CA VAL A 1 11.45 1.45 18.94
C VAL A 1 11.46 1.28 17.42
N ALA A 2 10.54 1.90 16.68
CA ALA A 2 10.46 1.81 15.21
C ALA A 2 11.80 2.07 14.49
N ALA A 3 12.47 3.20 14.79
CA ALA A 3 13.77 3.52 14.21
C ALA A 3 14.86 2.46 14.48
N ALA A 4 14.84 1.84 15.66
CA ALA A 4 15.77 0.76 16.00
C ALA A 4 15.44 -0.50 15.19
N LEU A 5 14.17 -0.91 15.12
CA LEU A 5 13.71 -2.04 14.30
C LEU A 5 14.09 -1.86 12.82
N ARG A 6 13.89 -0.66 12.28
CA ARG A 6 14.28 -0.31 10.91
C ARG A 6 15.80 -0.43 10.71
N SER A 7 16.59 0.05 11.66
CA SER A 7 18.06 0.01 11.57
C SER A 7 18.62 -1.41 11.66
N ILE A 8 17.99 -2.29 12.44
CA ILE A 8 18.41 -3.68 12.59
C ILE A 8 17.77 -4.62 11.57
N ALA A 9 16.83 -4.15 10.74
CA ALA A 9 16.09 -4.99 9.79
C ALA A 9 16.99 -5.91 8.96
N PRO A 10 18.14 -5.46 8.37
CA PRO A 10 19.02 -6.34 7.61
C PRO A 10 19.76 -7.40 8.44
N ARG A 11 19.74 -7.28 9.77
CA ARG A 11 20.46 -8.14 10.73
C ARG A 11 19.54 -9.12 11.47
N LEU A 12 18.22 -9.02 11.28
CA LEU A 12 17.28 -10.00 11.83
C LEU A 12 17.55 -11.37 11.19
N GLY A 13 17.58 -12.42 12.00
CA GLY A 13 17.55 -13.79 11.50
C GLY A 13 16.13 -14.25 11.21
N ASP A 14 16.01 -15.41 10.56
CA ASP A 14 14.74 -15.97 10.11
C ASP A 14 13.72 -16.19 11.25
N ALA A 15 14.23 -16.45 12.47
CA ALA A 15 13.43 -16.65 13.66
C ALA A 15 12.86 -15.34 14.22
N GLU A 16 13.54 -14.20 14.03
CA GLU A 16 13.10 -12.90 14.55
C GLU A 16 12.15 -12.15 13.62
N VAL A 17 12.11 -12.46 12.32
CA VAL A 17 11.26 -11.75 11.33
C VAL A 17 9.78 -11.78 11.70
N SER A 18 9.21 -12.97 11.95
CA SER A 18 7.78 -13.09 12.26
C SER A 18 7.40 -12.42 13.59
N PRO A 19 8.13 -12.65 14.71
CA PRO A 19 7.88 -11.92 15.96
C PRO A 19 8.00 -10.40 15.83
N ALA A 20 8.95 -9.89 15.05
CA ALA A 20 9.10 -8.45 14.83
C ALA A 20 7.89 -7.85 14.09
N LEU A 21 7.37 -8.55 13.07
CA LEU A 21 6.18 -8.15 12.33
C LEU A 21 4.90 -8.27 13.17
N ASP A 22 4.78 -9.33 13.97
CA ASP A 22 3.64 -9.50 14.89
C ASP A 22 3.59 -8.38 15.95
N PHE A 23 4.74 -8.03 16.53
CA PHE A 23 4.85 -6.86 17.42
C PHE A 23 4.45 -5.57 16.71
N LEU A 24 4.93 -5.37 15.49
CA LEU A 24 4.62 -4.19 14.68
C LEU A 24 3.11 -4.04 14.47
N ILE A 25 2.42 -5.13 14.09
CA ILE A 25 0.99 -5.10 13.81
C ILE A 25 0.18 -5.01 15.11
N GLY A 26 0.49 -5.83 16.10
CA GLY A 26 -0.29 -5.94 17.34
C GLY A 26 -0.09 -4.80 18.33
N ARG A 27 1.02 -4.05 18.23
CA ARG A 27 1.34 -2.92 19.11
C ARG A 27 1.61 -1.63 18.33
N GLY A 28 2.53 -1.68 17.38
CA GLY A 28 3.01 -0.48 16.68
C GLY A 28 1.95 0.23 15.85
N LEU A 29 1.20 -0.51 15.03
CA LEU A 29 0.14 0.04 14.19
C LEU A 29 -1.12 0.43 14.99
N ALA A 30 -1.24 -0.06 16.23
CA ALA A 30 -2.35 0.24 17.13
C ALA A 30 -2.05 1.42 18.07
N ASP A 31 -0.91 2.09 17.90
CA ASP A 31 -0.51 3.25 18.71
C ASP A 31 -1.45 4.44 18.46
N GLU A 32 -1.69 5.26 19.47
CA GLU A 32 -2.57 6.43 19.39
C GLU A 32 -1.96 7.55 18.54
N GLU A 33 -0.62 7.67 18.55
CA GLU A 33 0.09 8.72 17.84
C GLU A 33 0.36 8.33 16.38
N GLU A 34 -0.14 9.14 15.43
CA GLU A 34 0.01 8.89 14.00
C GLU A 34 1.48 8.72 13.59
N LYS A 35 2.37 9.59 14.08
CA LYS A 35 3.81 9.50 13.79
C LYS A 35 4.44 8.18 14.23
N VAL A 36 3.96 7.58 15.33
CA VAL A 36 4.46 6.28 15.75
C VAL A 36 4.00 5.21 14.77
N ARG A 37 2.73 5.22 14.37
CA ARG A 37 2.20 4.29 13.37
C ARG A 37 2.95 4.40 12.04
N GLU A 38 3.23 5.62 11.57
CA GLU A 38 3.99 5.87 10.35
C GLU A 38 5.40 5.27 10.38
N GLU A 39 6.16 5.53 11.45
CA GLU A 39 7.51 4.96 11.62
C GLU A 39 7.46 3.44 11.77
N MET A 40 6.41 2.89 12.37
CA MET A 40 6.19 1.45 12.48
C MET A 40 5.93 0.82 11.10
N VAL A 41 5.08 1.43 10.27
CA VAL A 41 4.90 1.00 8.86
C VAL A 41 6.25 1.03 8.13
N ALA A 42 7.01 2.12 8.24
CA ALA A 42 8.31 2.25 7.59
C ALA A 42 9.33 1.19 8.06
N ALA A 43 9.32 0.84 9.35
CA ALA A 43 10.13 -0.24 9.90
C ALA A 43 9.71 -1.61 9.33
N GLY A 44 8.40 -1.88 9.29
CA GLY A 44 7.85 -3.12 8.70
C GLY A 44 8.20 -3.26 7.22
N MET A 45 8.07 -2.18 6.45
CA MET A 45 8.50 -2.15 5.04
C MET A 45 9.99 -2.48 4.91
N SER A 46 10.85 -1.91 5.75
CA SER A 46 12.29 -2.20 5.73
C SER A 46 12.62 -3.66 6.07
N ILE A 47 11.87 -4.28 6.98
CA ILE A 47 12.01 -5.71 7.30
C ILE A 47 11.60 -6.55 6.09
N LEU A 48 10.45 -6.23 5.48
CA LEU A 48 9.95 -6.92 4.29
C LEU A 48 10.85 -6.72 3.07
N ASP A 49 11.50 -5.56 2.95
CA ASP A 49 12.47 -5.30 1.89
C ASP A 49 13.68 -6.24 1.98
N CYS A 50 14.13 -6.54 3.20
CA CYS A 50 15.28 -7.40 3.44
C CYS A 50 14.91 -8.90 3.38
N HIS A 51 13.74 -9.26 3.90
CA HIS A 51 13.39 -10.66 4.22
C HIS A 51 12.21 -11.22 3.41
N GLY A 52 11.44 -10.35 2.76
CA GLY A 52 10.18 -10.71 2.12
C GLY A 52 10.32 -11.73 0.99
N ALA A 53 11.43 -11.69 0.24
CA ALA A 53 11.67 -12.63 -0.86
C ALA A 53 11.74 -14.10 -0.41
N VAL A 54 12.31 -14.36 0.78
CA VAL A 54 12.46 -15.71 1.33
C VAL A 54 11.22 -16.11 2.12
N HIS A 55 10.59 -15.15 2.80
CA HIS A 55 9.57 -15.42 3.81
C HIS A 55 8.12 -15.15 3.35
N ALA A 56 7.89 -14.71 2.11
CA ALA A 56 6.56 -14.34 1.60
C ALA A 56 5.45 -15.38 1.85
N PRO A 57 5.63 -16.68 1.54
CA PRO A 57 4.59 -17.67 1.79
C PRO A 57 4.21 -17.81 3.26
N ARG A 58 5.17 -17.62 4.18
CA ARG A 58 4.97 -17.70 5.63
C ARG A 58 4.33 -16.44 6.21
N LEU A 59 4.65 -15.27 5.66
CA LEU A 59 4.21 -13.98 6.20
C LEU A 59 2.85 -13.53 5.64
N LEU A 60 2.46 -13.95 4.44
CA LEU A 60 1.15 -13.61 3.87
C LEU A 60 -0.03 -14.00 4.77
N PRO A 61 -0.11 -15.24 5.33
CA PRO A 61 -1.20 -15.62 6.23
C PRO A 61 -1.29 -14.75 7.49
N LEU A 62 -0.15 -14.26 8.00
CA LEU A 62 -0.13 -13.33 9.14
C LEU A 62 -0.91 -12.06 8.78
N PHE A 63 -0.58 -11.40 7.66
CA PHE A 63 -1.26 -10.19 7.22
C PHE A 63 -2.74 -10.43 6.91
N GLU A 64 -3.06 -11.51 6.19
CA GLU A 64 -4.43 -11.91 5.84
C GLU A 64 -5.29 -12.08 7.11
N SER A 65 -4.76 -12.75 8.15
CA SER A 65 -5.47 -12.95 9.42
C SER A 65 -5.82 -11.64 10.15
N HIS A 66 -5.00 -10.60 10.00
CA HIS A 66 -5.27 -9.28 10.58
C HIS A 66 -6.31 -8.49 9.80
N LEU A 67 -6.43 -8.72 8.48
CA LEU A 67 -7.47 -8.11 7.64
C LEU A 67 -8.84 -8.77 7.85
N ASP A 68 -8.90 -10.07 8.15
CA ASP A 68 -10.14 -10.83 8.32
C ASP A 68 -10.80 -10.65 9.69
N ARG A 69 -10.09 -10.06 10.65
CA ARG A 69 -10.63 -9.78 11.98
C ARG A 69 -11.78 -8.77 11.85
N LYS A 70 -12.91 -9.04 12.50
CA LYS A 70 -14.04 -8.10 12.50
C LYS A 70 -13.97 -7.19 13.73
N GLY A 71 -14.20 -5.90 13.52
CA GLY A 71 -14.20 -4.87 14.57
C GLY A 71 -15.29 -5.10 15.62
N GLY A 72 -15.05 -4.53 16.81
CA GLY A 72 -15.96 -4.54 17.96
C GLY A 72 -16.67 -3.20 18.13
N VAL A 73 -16.64 -2.61 19.33
CA VAL A 73 -17.29 -1.32 19.62
C VAL A 73 -16.64 -0.18 18.81
N ARG A 74 -17.35 0.93 18.56
CA ARG A 74 -16.93 2.02 17.64
C ARG A 74 -15.49 2.56 17.83
N GLU A 75 -15.01 2.73 19.07
CA GLU A 75 -13.61 3.15 19.31
C GLU A 75 -12.60 2.05 18.93
N GLU A 76 -12.97 0.79 19.10
CA GLU A 76 -12.18 -0.34 18.62
C GLU A 76 -12.21 -0.41 17.09
N GLU A 77 -13.29 0.03 16.45
CA GLU A 77 -13.45 0.09 15.00
C GLU A 77 -12.50 1.12 14.37
N GLU A 78 -12.42 2.34 14.90
CA GLU A 78 -11.49 3.37 14.41
C GLU A 78 -10.02 2.93 14.57
N ARG A 79 -9.66 2.36 15.72
CA ARG A 79 -8.31 1.79 15.92
C ARG A 79 -8.06 0.59 15.02
N PHE A 80 -9.08 -0.22 14.77
CA PHE A 80 -8.99 -1.37 13.88
C PHE A 80 -8.73 -0.95 12.44
N ASP A 81 -9.38 0.12 11.98
CA ASP A 81 -9.18 0.69 10.65
C ASP A 81 -7.74 1.20 10.46
N LEU A 82 -7.18 1.90 11.46
CA LEU A 82 -5.78 2.35 11.43
C LEU A 82 -4.79 1.18 11.31
N VAL A 83 -5.01 0.11 12.09
CA VAL A 83 -4.18 -1.11 12.00
C VAL A 83 -4.33 -1.74 10.62
N ARG A 84 -5.56 -1.84 10.12
CA ARG A 84 -5.88 -2.43 8.82
C ARG A 84 -5.19 -1.69 7.68
N GLU A 85 -5.21 -0.36 7.68
CA GLU A 85 -4.52 0.47 6.68
C GLU A 85 -3.01 0.17 6.65
N GLY A 86 -2.36 0.12 7.82
CA GLY A 86 -0.95 -0.24 7.93
C GLY A 86 -0.66 -1.66 7.44
N VAL A 87 -1.51 -2.63 7.77
CA VAL A 87 -1.38 -4.03 7.30
C VAL A 87 -1.51 -4.11 5.78
N VAL A 88 -2.41 -3.34 5.16
CA VAL A 88 -2.54 -3.28 3.69
C VAL A 88 -1.24 -2.77 3.04
N VAL A 89 -0.57 -1.78 3.63
CA VAL A 89 0.74 -1.30 3.13
C VAL A 89 1.81 -2.39 3.22
N LEU A 90 1.87 -3.12 4.34
CA LEU A 90 2.81 -4.24 4.52
C LEU A 90 2.52 -5.39 3.54
N LEU A 91 1.25 -5.71 3.32
CA LEU A 91 0.81 -6.70 2.35
C LEU A 91 1.19 -6.30 0.92
N GLY A 92 1.00 -5.02 0.56
CA GLY A 92 1.48 -4.47 -0.71
C GLY A 92 3.00 -4.57 -0.88
N THR A 93 3.75 -4.33 0.20
CA THR A 93 5.21 -4.42 0.21
C THR A 93 5.69 -5.84 -0.04
N ILE A 94 5.09 -6.84 0.62
CA ILE A 94 5.50 -8.23 0.43
C ILE A 94 5.01 -8.81 -0.90
N ALA A 95 3.85 -8.37 -1.39
CA ALA A 95 3.24 -8.88 -2.63
C ALA A 95 4.13 -8.68 -3.86
N ARG A 96 5.03 -7.68 -3.85
CA ARG A 96 5.98 -7.47 -4.96
C ARG A 96 6.98 -8.61 -5.13
N HIS A 97 7.18 -9.42 -4.09
CA HIS A 97 8.04 -10.60 -4.11
C HIS A 97 7.33 -11.84 -4.67
N LEU A 98 6.02 -11.75 -4.93
CA LEU A 98 5.25 -12.82 -5.54
C LEU A 98 5.43 -12.84 -7.08
N PRO A 99 5.30 -14.03 -7.70
CA PRO A 99 5.26 -14.13 -9.15
C PRO A 99 4.20 -13.19 -9.76
N PRO A 100 4.47 -12.58 -10.94
CA PRO A 100 3.51 -11.68 -11.57
C PRO A 100 2.12 -12.28 -11.83
N ALA A 101 2.04 -13.59 -12.04
CA ALA A 101 0.79 -14.32 -12.28
C ALA A 101 0.08 -14.78 -10.99
N ASP A 102 0.64 -14.50 -9.81
CA ASP A 102 0.03 -14.89 -8.55
C ASP A 102 -1.23 -14.06 -8.27
N PRO A 103 -2.41 -14.68 -8.05
CA PRO A 103 -3.64 -13.94 -7.81
C PRO A 103 -3.59 -13.07 -6.56
N LYS A 104 -2.77 -13.42 -5.55
CA LYS A 104 -2.60 -12.61 -4.33
C LYS A 104 -1.96 -11.27 -4.62
N ARG A 105 -1.18 -11.17 -5.70
CA ARG A 105 -0.56 -9.93 -6.14
C ARG A 105 -1.59 -8.93 -6.66
N SER A 106 -2.55 -9.40 -7.46
CA SER A 106 -3.67 -8.57 -7.92
C SER A 106 -4.60 -8.19 -6.77
N ALA A 107 -4.89 -9.13 -5.86
CA ALA A 107 -5.67 -8.84 -4.66
C ALA A 107 -5.00 -7.77 -3.76
N ALA A 108 -3.67 -7.83 -3.61
CA ALA A 108 -2.91 -6.81 -2.89
C ALA A 108 -3.00 -5.43 -3.57
N LEU A 109 -2.94 -5.38 -4.91
CA LEU A 109 -3.11 -4.14 -5.66
C LEU A 109 -4.51 -3.55 -5.43
N ASP A 110 -5.56 -4.35 -5.48
CA ASP A 110 -6.93 -3.88 -5.25
C ASP A 110 -7.13 -3.34 -3.82
N LEU A 111 -6.56 -4.02 -2.82
CA LEU A 111 -6.57 -3.55 -1.42
C LEU A 111 -5.86 -2.20 -1.26
N LEU A 112 -4.66 -2.07 -1.85
CA LEU A 112 -3.90 -0.82 -1.86
C LEU A 112 -4.72 0.33 -2.47
N LEU A 113 -5.35 0.09 -3.62
CA LEU A 113 -6.18 1.10 -4.30
C LEU A 113 -7.39 1.51 -3.47
N GLY A 114 -8.00 0.57 -2.72
CA GLY A 114 -9.07 0.89 -1.77
C GLY A 114 -8.61 1.82 -0.63
N VAL A 115 -7.40 1.60 -0.12
CA VAL A 115 -6.82 2.38 0.98
C VAL A 115 -6.39 3.80 0.56
N LEU A 116 -6.19 4.07 -0.74
CA LEU A 116 -5.91 5.43 -1.21
C LEU A 116 -7.01 6.44 -0.85
N GLY A 117 -8.27 6.01 -0.70
CA GLY A 117 -9.38 6.89 -0.34
C GLY A 117 -9.33 7.44 1.10
N THR A 118 -8.46 6.88 1.95
CA THR A 118 -8.32 7.27 3.36
C THR A 118 -7.74 8.68 3.49
N PRO A 119 -8.08 9.46 4.53
CA PRO A 119 -7.60 10.83 4.67
C PRO A 119 -6.14 10.95 5.14
N SER A 120 -5.48 9.86 5.55
CA SER A 120 -4.07 9.90 6.00
C SER A 120 -3.12 10.04 4.82
N GLU A 121 -2.35 11.13 4.79
CA GLU A 121 -1.38 11.37 3.72
C GLU A 121 -0.26 10.34 3.73
N SER A 122 0.21 9.97 4.91
CA SER A 122 1.33 9.04 5.04
C SER A 122 0.95 7.65 4.54
N VAL A 123 -0.28 7.22 4.82
CA VAL A 123 -0.85 5.98 4.25
C VAL A 123 -0.93 6.09 2.73
N GLN A 124 -1.53 7.15 2.17
CA GLN A 124 -1.62 7.35 0.72
C GLN A 124 -0.25 7.34 0.02
N ARG A 125 0.73 8.01 0.60
CA ARG A 125 2.11 8.04 0.10
C ARG A 125 2.78 6.67 0.15
N SER A 126 2.59 5.94 1.25
CA SER A 126 3.13 4.59 1.41
C SER A 126 2.52 3.62 0.40
N VAL A 127 1.20 3.70 0.20
CA VAL A 127 0.51 2.94 -0.85
C VAL A 127 1.08 3.27 -2.23
N ALA A 128 1.19 4.54 -2.59
CA ALA A 128 1.74 4.95 -3.88
C ALA A 128 3.17 4.48 -4.12
N ASN A 129 3.97 4.32 -3.07
CA ASN A 129 5.31 3.74 -3.16
C ASN A 129 5.31 2.22 -3.38
N CYS A 130 4.24 1.52 -3.00
CA CYS A 130 4.07 0.08 -3.26
C CYS A 130 3.56 -0.22 -4.68
N LEU A 131 2.86 0.71 -5.33
CA LEU A 131 2.26 0.49 -6.65
C LEU A 131 3.27 0.16 -7.78
N PRO A 132 4.43 0.84 -7.92
CA PRO A 132 5.29 0.68 -9.08
C PRO A 132 5.71 -0.76 -9.37
N PRO A 133 6.29 -1.51 -8.41
CA PRO A 133 6.70 -2.88 -8.69
C PRO A 133 5.51 -3.82 -8.90
N LEU A 134 4.30 -3.48 -8.42
CA LEU A 134 3.07 -4.26 -8.61
C LEU A 134 2.47 -4.07 -10.00
N VAL A 135 2.40 -2.82 -10.45
CA VAL A 135 1.79 -2.41 -11.73
C VAL A 135 2.72 -2.64 -12.92
N ALA A 136 4.05 -2.57 -12.75
CA ALA A 136 4.99 -2.70 -13.88
C ALA A 136 4.79 -3.99 -14.72
N PRO A 137 4.58 -5.18 -14.13
CA PRO A 137 4.30 -6.40 -14.92
C PRO A 137 2.94 -6.41 -15.61
N LEU A 138 2.04 -5.49 -15.27
CA LEU A 138 0.73 -5.33 -15.91
C LEU A 138 0.80 -4.41 -17.13
N ALA A 139 1.97 -3.83 -17.45
CA ALA A 139 2.14 -2.88 -18.56
C ALA A 139 1.71 -3.42 -19.93
N ALA A 140 1.80 -4.74 -20.15
CA ALA A 140 1.35 -5.37 -21.38
C ALA A 140 -0.19 -5.52 -21.47
N ASN A 141 -0.89 -5.43 -20.33
CA ASN A 141 -2.34 -5.47 -20.26
C ASN A 141 -2.89 -4.04 -20.31
N THR A 142 -2.94 -3.48 -21.52
CA THR A 142 -3.39 -2.10 -21.75
C THR A 142 -4.83 -1.86 -21.32
N GLU A 143 -5.72 -2.84 -21.49
CA GLU A 143 -7.12 -2.72 -21.08
C GLU A 143 -7.25 -2.56 -19.56
N TYR A 144 -6.58 -3.44 -18.79
CA TYR A 144 -6.58 -3.34 -17.33
C TYR A 144 -5.94 -2.04 -16.84
N THR A 145 -4.78 -1.68 -17.39
CA THR A 145 -4.03 -0.48 -16.98
C THR A 145 -4.76 0.81 -17.35
N GLN A 146 -5.43 0.88 -18.51
CA GLN A 146 -6.30 1.99 -18.87
C GLN A 146 -7.48 2.09 -17.89
N GLY A 147 -8.18 0.98 -17.59
CA GLY A 147 -9.29 0.99 -16.65
C GLY A 147 -8.89 1.43 -15.23
N LEU A 148 -7.67 1.08 -14.80
CA LEU A 148 -7.08 1.56 -13.55
C LEU A 148 -6.85 3.09 -13.58
N VAL A 149 -6.20 3.59 -14.64
CA VAL A 149 -5.92 5.02 -14.80
C VAL A 149 -7.22 5.84 -14.88
N ASP A 150 -8.20 5.39 -15.65
CA ASP A 150 -9.50 6.06 -15.79
C ASP A 150 -10.25 6.16 -14.46
N ARG A 151 -10.22 5.09 -13.66
CA ARG A 151 -10.80 5.07 -12.31
C ARG A 151 -10.14 6.11 -11.42
N LEU A 152 -8.80 6.15 -11.40
CA LEU A 152 -8.05 7.11 -10.60
C LEU A 152 -8.28 8.55 -11.08
N LEU A 153 -8.31 8.80 -12.38
CA LEU A 153 -8.63 10.12 -12.94
C LEU A 153 -10.03 10.57 -12.55
N LYS A 154 -11.02 9.68 -12.61
CA LYS A 154 -12.38 9.97 -12.15
C LYS A 154 -12.42 10.30 -10.65
N GLN A 155 -11.71 9.53 -9.83
CA GLN A 155 -11.62 9.82 -8.38
C GLN A 155 -10.89 11.14 -8.11
N LEU A 156 -9.86 11.46 -8.89
CA LEU A 156 -9.12 12.72 -8.78
C LEU A 156 -10.02 13.93 -9.04
N THR A 157 -10.88 13.88 -10.07
CA THR A 157 -11.68 15.02 -10.50
C THR A 157 -13.05 15.11 -9.82
N SER A 158 -13.63 13.96 -9.46
CA SER A 158 -15.00 13.85 -8.95
C SER A 158 -15.10 13.19 -7.57
N GLY A 159 -13.98 12.95 -6.89
CA GLY A 159 -13.96 12.40 -5.53
C GLY A 159 -14.68 13.31 -4.54
N GLY A 160 -15.47 12.71 -3.64
CA GLY A 160 -16.37 13.42 -2.72
C GLY A 160 -15.64 14.23 -1.65
N SER A 161 -14.42 13.81 -1.29
CA SER A 161 -13.58 14.47 -0.31
C SER A 161 -12.22 14.90 -0.88
N TYR A 162 -11.57 15.86 -0.22
CA TYR A 162 -10.17 16.19 -0.55
C TYR A 162 -9.24 14.99 -0.38
N GLY A 163 -9.47 14.18 0.66
CA GLY A 163 -8.70 12.95 0.92
C GLY A 163 -8.75 11.99 -0.26
N GLU A 164 -9.95 11.68 -0.77
CA GLU A 164 -10.13 10.82 -1.95
C GLU A 164 -9.41 11.36 -3.19
N ARG A 165 -9.54 12.67 -3.47
CA ARG A 165 -8.89 13.29 -4.64
C ARG A 165 -7.37 13.27 -4.51
N ARG A 166 -6.82 13.58 -3.32
CA ARG A 166 -5.37 13.52 -3.06
C ARG A 166 -4.85 12.09 -3.16
N GLY A 167 -5.61 11.13 -2.64
CA GLY A 167 -5.29 9.71 -2.73
C GLY A 167 -5.22 9.23 -4.17
N ALA A 168 -6.19 9.63 -4.99
CA ALA A 168 -6.17 9.36 -6.42
C ALA A 168 -4.94 9.98 -7.12
N ALA A 169 -4.53 11.19 -6.75
CA ALA A 169 -3.31 11.82 -7.26
C ALA A 169 -2.06 11.00 -6.93
N PHE A 170 -1.92 10.56 -5.67
CA PHE A 170 -0.84 9.65 -5.24
C PHE A 170 -0.88 8.33 -6.02
N GLY A 171 -2.08 7.77 -6.23
CA GLY A 171 -2.28 6.58 -7.05
C GLY A 171 -1.78 6.74 -8.48
N ILE A 172 -2.16 7.83 -9.16
CA ILE A 172 -1.70 8.15 -10.52
C ILE A 172 -0.18 8.25 -10.55
N ALA A 173 0.43 8.95 -9.59
CA ALA A 173 1.88 9.07 -9.50
C ALA A 173 2.57 7.70 -9.35
N GLY A 174 2.03 6.80 -8.51
CA GLY A 174 2.53 5.44 -8.34
C GLY A 174 2.39 4.59 -9.60
N VAL A 175 1.26 4.68 -10.30
CA VAL A 175 1.02 3.99 -11.58
C VAL A 175 1.99 4.49 -12.65
N VAL A 176 2.14 5.81 -12.82
CA VAL A 176 3.09 6.41 -13.78
C VAL A 176 4.53 6.01 -13.45
N LYS A 177 4.91 5.96 -12.17
CA LYS A 177 6.24 5.48 -11.76
C LYS A 177 6.45 4.00 -12.09
N GLY A 178 5.41 3.17 -12.06
CA GLY A 178 5.47 1.75 -12.44
C GLY A 178 5.52 1.51 -13.95
N LEU A 179 4.72 2.26 -14.71
CA LEU A 179 4.58 2.10 -16.16
C LEU A 179 5.60 2.93 -16.97
N GLY A 180 6.25 3.91 -16.32
CA GLY A 180 7.18 4.86 -16.94
C GLY A 180 6.51 6.15 -17.40
N ILE A 181 7.31 7.18 -17.66
CA ILE A 181 6.81 8.55 -17.97
C ILE A 181 5.94 8.60 -19.24
N SER A 182 6.13 7.68 -20.19
CA SER A 182 5.30 7.57 -21.39
C SER A 182 3.83 7.27 -21.08
N ALA A 183 3.53 6.68 -19.91
CA ALA A 183 2.17 6.45 -19.43
C ALA A 183 1.35 7.74 -19.39
N MET A 184 1.97 8.89 -19.09
CA MET A 184 1.31 10.19 -19.08
C MET A 184 0.60 10.51 -20.40
N ARG A 185 1.23 10.12 -21.53
CA ARG A 185 0.69 10.29 -22.87
C ARG A 185 -0.16 9.08 -23.30
N ASN A 186 0.33 7.87 -23.06
CA ASN A 186 -0.30 6.64 -23.55
C ASN A 186 -1.71 6.42 -22.96
N PHE A 187 -1.93 6.86 -21.72
CA PHE A 187 -3.22 6.75 -21.04
C PHE A 187 -3.95 8.11 -20.94
N ASN A 188 -3.57 9.10 -21.75
CA ASN A 188 -4.24 10.41 -21.83
C ASN A 188 -4.33 11.18 -20.50
N ILE A 189 -3.39 10.94 -19.57
CA ILE A 189 -3.40 11.54 -18.23
C ILE A 189 -3.24 13.06 -18.32
N MET A 190 -2.32 13.55 -19.16
CA MET A 190 -2.05 14.99 -19.29
C MET A 190 -3.27 15.76 -19.78
N GLU A 191 -3.96 15.23 -20.78
CA GLU A 191 -5.14 15.83 -21.39
C GLU A 191 -6.32 15.83 -20.40
N SER A 192 -6.53 14.74 -19.68
CA SER A 192 -7.54 14.68 -18.61
C SER A 192 -7.28 15.67 -17.49
N LEU A 193 -6.01 15.86 -17.09
CA LEU A 193 -5.65 16.87 -16.08
C LEU A 193 -5.89 18.30 -16.58
N LYS A 194 -5.56 18.61 -17.85
CA LYS A 194 -5.84 19.93 -18.43
C LYS A 194 -7.33 20.23 -18.45
N ALA A 195 -8.13 19.30 -18.97
CA ALA A 195 -9.58 19.46 -19.05
C ALA A 195 -10.28 19.58 -17.69
N ALA A 196 -9.65 19.11 -16.60
CA ALA A 196 -10.19 19.24 -15.26
C ALA A 196 -9.87 20.58 -14.57
N VAL A 197 -8.91 21.33 -15.11
CA VAL A 197 -8.48 22.63 -14.58
C VAL A 197 -9.09 23.79 -15.37
N GLU A 198 -9.40 23.58 -16.64
CA GLU A 198 -10.17 24.49 -17.51
C GLU A 198 -11.66 24.52 -17.15
#